data_AF-A0AAJ0SB90-F1
#
_entry.id   AF-A0AAJ0SB90-F1
#
_cell.length_a   1.000
_cell.length_b   1.000
_cell.length_c   1.000
_cell.angle_alpha   90.00
_cell.angle_beta   90.00
_cell.angle_gamma   90.00
#
_symmetry.space_group_name_H-M   'P 1'
#
loop_
_entity.id
_entity.type
_entity.pdbx_description
1 polymer ?
#
loop_
_entity_poly.entity_id
_entity_poly.type
_entity_poly.pdbx_seq_one_letter_code
_entity_poly.pdbx_strand_id
1 'polypeptide(L)'
;MKTDVEKAAEVDEYILKYSGLIKDKRGYNALLNFLHTGVLMHERLGEEDTYALCKILIHLKFDYEFIPFGIKLKDNSKLNFYHIIMYPPKQVLSEHTNSYQSKRDRRLGVGKEERGTRHWGENITARKNDPD
;
A
#
# COMPACT_ATOMS: atom_id res chain seq x y z
N MET A 1 11.77 -21.72 6.45
CA MET A 1 11.69 -20.28 6.11
C MET A 1 12.00 -20.18 4.63
N LYS A 2 11.10 -19.63 3.80
CA LYS A 2 11.32 -19.60 2.35
C LYS A 2 12.50 -18.69 1.99
N THR A 3 13.32 -19.10 1.03
CA THR A 3 14.40 -18.26 0.49
C THR A 3 13.81 -17.15 -0.39
N ASP A 4 14.59 -16.10 -0.64
CA ASP A 4 14.13 -14.99 -1.49
C ASP A 4 13.88 -15.43 -2.94
N VAL A 5 14.59 -16.44 -3.40
CA VAL A 5 14.37 -17.09 -4.71
C VAL A 5 13.02 -17.80 -4.76
N GLU A 6 12.67 -18.57 -3.72
CA GLU A 6 11.38 -19.26 -3.64
C GLU A 6 10.21 -18.27 -3.56
N LYS A 7 10.37 -17.17 -2.83
CA LYS A 7 9.36 -16.10 -2.77
C LYS A 7 9.16 -15.46 -4.15
N ALA A 8 10.24 -15.15 -4.85
CA ALA A 8 10.16 -14.56 -6.20
C ALA A 8 9.47 -15.49 -7.20
N ALA A 9 9.72 -16.81 -7.13
CA ALA A 9 9.07 -17.80 -7.99
C ALA A 9 7.55 -17.88 -7.74
N GLU A 10 7.12 -17.81 -6.48
CA GLU A 10 5.69 -17.82 -6.13
C GLU A 10 4.96 -16.56 -6.65
N VAL A 11 5.64 -15.41 -6.62
CA VAL A 11 5.16 -14.17 -7.21
C VAL A 11 5.02 -14.29 -8.73
N ASP A 12 5.99 -14.91 -9.39
CA ASP A 12 5.97 -15.10 -10.84
C ASP A 12 4.79 -15.99 -11.26
N GLU A 13 4.55 -17.10 -10.56
CA GLU A 13 3.38 -17.96 -10.81
C GLU A 13 2.06 -17.23 -10.61
N TYR A 14 1.97 -16.39 -9.56
CA TYR A 14 0.79 -15.59 -9.31
C TYR A 14 0.51 -14.61 -10.47
N ILE A 15 1.52 -13.87 -10.92
CA ILE A 15 1.36 -12.92 -12.04
C ILE A 15 0.97 -13.67 -13.32
N LEU A 16 1.62 -14.79 -13.62
CA LEU A 16 1.29 -15.59 -14.80
C LEU A 16 -0.15 -16.09 -14.79
N LYS A 17 -0.65 -16.54 -13.63
CA LYS A 17 -2.01 -17.05 -13.49
C LYS A 17 -3.08 -15.97 -13.54
N TYR A 18 -2.83 -14.80 -12.94
CA TYR A 18 -3.85 -13.77 -12.73
C TYR A 18 -3.76 -12.56 -13.67
N SER A 19 -2.66 -12.39 -14.42
CA SER A 19 -2.48 -11.19 -15.26
C SER A 19 -3.50 -11.05 -16.39
N GLY A 20 -4.06 -12.17 -16.90
CA GLY A 20 -4.99 -12.15 -18.04
C GLY A 20 -4.39 -11.57 -19.34
N LEU A 21 -3.10 -11.19 -19.32
CA LEU A 21 -2.36 -10.59 -20.43
C LEU A 21 -2.01 -11.62 -21.52
N ILE A 22 -2.13 -12.90 -21.19
CA ILE A 22 -1.73 -14.00 -22.07
C ILE A 22 -2.88 -14.33 -23.00
N LYS A 23 -2.96 -13.61 -24.13
CA LYS A 23 -3.83 -13.98 -25.24
C LYS A 23 -3.16 -15.04 -26.14
N ASP A 24 -1.85 -14.88 -26.37
CA ASP A 24 -1.08 -15.68 -27.31
C ASP A 24 0.27 -16.17 -26.75
N LYS A 25 0.84 -17.22 -27.37
CA LYS A 25 2.14 -17.81 -27.00
C LYS A 25 3.29 -16.79 -26.97
N ARG A 26 3.26 -15.79 -27.85
CA ARG A 26 4.26 -14.70 -27.88
C ARG A 26 4.20 -13.85 -26.61
N GLY A 27 2.99 -13.44 -26.21
CA GLY A 27 2.78 -12.64 -25.00
C GLY A 27 3.18 -13.40 -23.74
N TYR A 28 2.85 -14.70 -23.68
CA TYR A 28 3.31 -15.58 -22.60
C TYR A 28 4.84 -15.59 -22.48
N ASN A 29 5.54 -15.82 -23.58
CA ASN A 29 7.00 -15.89 -23.59
C ASN A 29 7.64 -14.53 -23.25
N ALA A 30 7.04 -13.42 -23.69
CA ALA A 30 7.51 -12.08 -23.35
C ALA A 30 7.35 -11.81 -21.85
N LEU A 31 6.21 -12.17 -21.27
CA LEU A 31 5.95 -12.02 -19.83
C LEU A 31 6.86 -12.94 -19.00
N LEU A 32 7.07 -14.18 -19.42
CA LEU A 32 7.98 -15.11 -18.74
C LEU A 32 9.43 -14.60 -18.75
N ASN A 33 9.89 -14.07 -19.88
CA ASN A 33 11.20 -13.41 -19.95
C ASN A 33 11.27 -12.15 -19.08
N PHE A 34 10.21 -11.35 -19.03
CA PHE A 34 10.14 -10.17 -18.18
C PHE A 34 10.23 -10.53 -16.71
N LEU A 35 9.51 -11.57 -16.27
CA LEU A 35 9.61 -12.04 -14.90
C LEU A 35 11.02 -12.58 -14.62
N HIS A 36 11.61 -13.36 -15.51
CA HIS A 36 12.92 -13.93 -15.25
C HIS A 36 14.06 -12.90 -15.24
N THR A 37 14.03 -11.94 -16.18
CA THR A 37 15.12 -10.96 -16.37
C THR A 37 14.86 -9.62 -15.69
N GLY A 38 13.61 -9.35 -15.31
CA GLY A 38 13.14 -8.04 -14.90
C GLY A 38 12.98 -7.05 -16.05
N VAL A 39 13.20 -7.41 -17.31
CA VAL A 39 13.24 -6.47 -18.45
C VAL A 39 12.28 -6.90 -19.56
N LEU A 40 11.51 -5.94 -20.09
CA LEU A 40 10.62 -6.14 -21.23
C LEU A 40 10.83 -5.04 -22.27
N MET A 41 11.13 -5.45 -23.50
CA MET A 41 11.25 -4.56 -24.65
C MET A 41 9.94 -4.49 -25.44
N HIS A 42 9.60 -3.31 -25.98
CA HIS A 42 8.38 -3.07 -26.77
C HIS A 42 8.34 -3.98 -28.00
N GLU A 43 9.48 -4.31 -28.60
CA GLU A 43 9.54 -5.22 -29.75
C GLU A 43 9.06 -6.65 -29.42
N ARG A 44 9.15 -7.07 -28.16
CA ARG A 44 8.81 -8.44 -27.75
C ARG A 44 7.31 -8.61 -27.59
N LEU A 45 6.66 -7.68 -26.88
CA LEU A 45 5.24 -7.75 -26.55
C LEU A 45 4.36 -6.86 -27.44
N GLY A 46 4.91 -5.78 -27.99
CA GLY A 46 4.16 -4.70 -28.61
C GLY A 46 4.02 -3.51 -27.64
N GLU A 47 3.97 -2.30 -28.18
CA GLU A 47 3.90 -1.08 -27.36
C GLU A 47 2.58 -0.99 -26.57
N GLU A 48 1.44 -1.22 -27.22
CA GLU A 48 0.12 -1.18 -26.58
C GLU A 48 0.00 -2.18 -25.43
N ASP A 49 0.45 -3.41 -25.66
CA ASP A 49 0.43 -4.47 -24.66
C ASP A 49 1.44 -4.23 -23.53
N THR A 50 2.58 -3.58 -23.83
CA THR A 50 3.54 -3.13 -22.81
C THR A 50 2.90 -2.09 -21.88
N TYR A 51 2.14 -1.13 -22.43
CA TYR A 51 1.38 -0.18 -21.60
C TYR A 51 0.26 -0.85 -20.80
N ALA A 52 -0.41 -1.86 -21.35
CA ALA A 52 -1.39 -2.64 -20.62
C ALA A 52 -0.75 -3.38 -19.42
N LEU A 53 0.44 -3.95 -19.62
CA LEU A 53 1.22 -4.54 -18.54
C LEU A 53 1.63 -3.50 -17.49
N CYS A 54 2.04 -2.30 -17.89
CA CYS A 54 2.38 -1.22 -16.94
C CYS A 54 1.21 -0.90 -16.00
N LYS A 55 -0.03 -0.86 -16.51
CA LYS A 55 -1.23 -0.64 -15.68
C LYS A 55 -1.41 -1.74 -14.64
N ILE A 56 -1.15 -3.00 -15.02
CA ILE A 56 -1.20 -4.13 -14.11
C ILE A 56 -0.09 -4.04 -13.06
N LEU A 57 1.13 -3.67 -13.44
CA LEU A 57 2.23 -3.47 -12.50
C LEU A 57 1.90 -2.38 -11.48
N ILE A 58 1.30 -1.26 -11.90
CA ILE A 58 0.82 -0.21 -10.99
C ILE A 58 -0.23 -0.78 -10.02
N HIS A 59 -1.21 -1.53 -10.53
CA HIS A 59 -2.26 -2.11 -9.69
C HIS A 59 -1.71 -3.08 -8.65
N LEU A 60 -0.73 -3.89 -9.06
CA LEU A 60 -0.03 -4.83 -8.21
C LEU A 60 1.04 -4.16 -7.33
N LYS A 61 1.27 -2.85 -7.47
CA LYS A 61 2.30 -2.09 -6.73
C LYS A 61 3.72 -2.60 -6.96
N PHE A 62 4.01 -3.05 -8.19
CA PHE A 62 5.37 -3.28 -8.63
C PHE A 62 6.06 -1.96 -8.93
N ASP A 63 7.30 -1.84 -8.46
CA ASP A 63 8.19 -0.75 -8.82
C ASP A 63 8.88 -1.09 -10.14
N TYR A 64 8.72 -0.21 -11.13
CA TYR A 64 9.37 -0.32 -12.42
C TYR A 64 9.89 1.03 -12.91
N GLU A 65 10.78 1.00 -13.88
CA GLU A 65 11.35 2.15 -14.56
C GLU A 65 11.23 1.97 -16.08
N PHE A 66 11.05 3.09 -16.78
CA PHE A 66 11.13 3.09 -18.24
C PHE A 66 12.59 3.10 -18.67
N ILE A 67 12.90 2.24 -19.64
CA ILE A 67 14.20 2.18 -20.32
C ILE A 67 13.97 2.49 -21.80
N PRO A 68 15.01 2.81 -22.59
CA PRO A 68 14.85 2.99 -24.03
C PRO A 68 14.15 1.77 -24.64
N PHE A 69 12.99 2.00 -25.27
CA PHE A 69 12.17 0.97 -25.91
C PHE A 69 11.68 -0.15 -24.98
N GLY A 70 11.54 0.10 -23.68
CA GLY A 70 11.24 -0.95 -22.71
C GLY A 70 10.79 -0.48 -21.34
N ILE A 71 10.51 -1.46 -20.50
CA ILE A 71 10.34 -1.31 -19.06
C ILE A 71 11.24 -2.29 -18.33
N LYS A 72 11.65 -1.92 -17.13
CA LYS A 72 12.46 -2.74 -16.23
C LYS A 72 11.90 -2.69 -14.80
N LEU A 73 11.81 -3.83 -14.14
CA LEU A 73 11.49 -3.92 -12.71
C LEU A 73 12.67 -3.40 -11.89
N LYS A 74 12.37 -2.63 -10.84
CA LYS A 74 13.39 -2.24 -9.86
C LYS A 74 13.80 -3.44 -9.02
N ASP A 75 15.02 -3.37 -8.51
CA ASP A 75 15.55 -4.37 -7.59
C ASP A 75 14.62 -4.51 -6.37
N ASN A 76 14.47 -5.75 -5.89
CA ASN A 76 13.58 -6.11 -4.77
C ASN A 76 12.08 -5.93 -5.00
N SER A 77 11.62 -5.47 -6.18
CA SER A 77 10.19 -5.22 -6.40
C SER A 77 9.34 -6.49 -6.20
N LYS A 78 9.85 -7.67 -6.54
CA LYS A 78 9.16 -8.95 -6.29
C LYS A 78 9.07 -9.30 -4.81
N LEU A 79 10.12 -9.04 -4.04
CA LEU A 79 10.12 -9.28 -2.60
C LEU A 79 9.17 -8.32 -1.88
N ASN A 80 9.13 -7.06 -2.33
CA ASN A 80 8.17 -6.07 -1.84
C ASN A 80 6.73 -6.55 -2.11
N PHE A 81 6.45 -7.02 -3.32
CA PHE A 81 5.13 -7.58 -3.65
C PHE A 81 4.78 -8.78 -2.75
N TYR A 82 5.72 -9.70 -2.55
CA TYR A 82 5.52 -10.87 -1.69
C TYR A 82 5.11 -10.46 -0.27
N HIS A 83 5.82 -9.49 0.33
CA HIS A 83 5.59 -9.05 1.70
C HIS A 83 4.40 -8.11 1.87
N ILE A 84 4.04 -7.35 0.85
CA ILE A 84 2.96 -6.36 0.94
C ILE A 84 1.62 -6.95 0.50
N ILE A 85 1.62 -7.76 -0.56
CA ILE A 85 0.40 -8.21 -1.24
C ILE A 85 0.09 -9.67 -0.95
N MET A 86 1.04 -10.59 -1.14
CA MET A 86 0.75 -12.03 -0.97
C MET A 86 0.66 -12.44 0.51
N TYR A 87 1.60 -11.95 1.31
CA TYR A 87 1.68 -12.27 2.74
C TYR A 87 1.84 -10.98 3.55
N PRO A 88 0.80 -10.13 3.57
CA PRO A 88 0.84 -8.89 4.34
C PRO A 88 1.15 -9.24 5.80
N PRO A 89 2.07 -8.51 6.46
CA PRO A 89 2.34 -8.72 7.87
C PRO A 89 1.01 -8.56 8.62
N LYS A 90 0.65 -9.59 9.41
CA LYS A 90 -0.51 -9.50 10.30
C LYS A 90 -0.33 -8.24 11.14
N GLN A 91 -1.29 -7.33 11.08
CA GLN A 91 -1.31 -6.19 11.99
C GLN A 91 -1.22 -6.78 13.40
N VAL A 92 -0.09 -6.56 14.05
CA VAL A 92 0.04 -6.78 15.47
C VAL A 92 -0.85 -5.70 16.05
N LEU A 93 -2.12 -6.02 16.30
CA LEU A 93 -2.96 -5.28 17.22
C LEU A 93 -2.15 -5.30 18.51
N SER A 94 -1.38 -4.25 18.75
CA SER A 94 -0.80 -4.05 20.06
C SER A 94 -2.00 -4.02 20.99
N GLU A 95 -2.17 -5.07 21.77
CA GLU A 95 -2.91 -5.03 23.02
C GLU A 95 -2.19 -4.00 23.91
N HIS A 96 -2.35 -2.71 23.59
CA HIS A 96 -2.39 -1.70 24.62
C HIS A 96 -3.66 -1.98 25.40
N THR A 97 -3.53 -2.97 26.28
CA THR A 97 -4.16 -2.99 27.58
C THR A 97 -3.92 -1.62 28.21
N ASN A 98 -4.79 -0.68 27.87
CA ASN A 98 -5.03 0.49 28.70
C ASN A 98 -5.61 -0.04 30.01
N SER A 99 -4.70 -0.48 30.87
CA SER A 99 -4.89 -0.68 32.29
C SER A 99 -5.28 0.68 32.87
N TYR A 100 -6.57 1.01 32.77
CA TYR A 100 -7.20 2.01 33.62
C TYR A 100 -7.29 1.44 35.05
N GLN A 101 -6.13 1.27 35.70
CA GLN A 101 -6.10 1.12 37.14
C GLN A 101 -6.09 2.50 37.78
N SER A 102 -7.28 2.85 38.27
CA SER A 102 -7.53 3.44 39.60
C SER A 102 -6.90 4.79 39.93
N LYS A 103 -7.74 5.82 39.99
CA LYS A 103 -7.70 6.79 41.10
C LYS A 103 -9.12 7.11 41.61
N ARG A 104 -9.43 6.46 42.73
CA ARG A 104 -10.08 7.03 43.93
C ARG A 104 -11.44 7.71 43.74
N ASP A 105 -12.46 6.93 44.04
CA ASP A 105 -13.39 7.18 45.14
C ASP A 105 -13.10 8.47 45.95
N ARG A 106 -13.89 9.53 45.69
CA ARG A 106 -14.20 10.60 46.65
C ARG A 106 -15.54 11.24 46.26
N ARG A 107 -16.56 10.83 47.00
CA ARG A 107 -17.85 11.50 47.17
C ARG A 107 -17.67 13.01 47.35
N LEU A 108 -18.57 13.80 46.75
CA LEU A 108 -19.38 14.85 47.38
C LEU A 108 -20.33 15.44 46.33
N GLY A 109 -21.62 15.26 46.54
CA GLY A 109 -22.65 15.90 45.73
C GLY A 109 -22.84 17.37 46.11
N VAL A 110 -23.52 18.11 45.22
CA VAL A 110 -24.51 19.19 45.44
C VAL A 110 -24.61 19.99 44.13
N GLY A 111 -25.83 20.23 43.64
CA GLY A 111 -26.10 21.32 42.70
C GLY A 111 -26.94 20.93 41.49
N LYS A 112 -28.23 21.26 41.54
CA LYS A 112 -29.24 21.13 40.49
C LYS A 112 -29.01 22.13 39.33
N GLU A 113 -29.51 21.76 38.14
CA GLU A 113 -30.15 22.61 37.09
C GLU A 113 -29.29 23.76 36.49
N GLU A 114 -29.13 23.98 35.17
CA GLU A 114 -30.12 24.13 34.10
C GLU A 114 -29.48 24.00 32.69
N ARG A 115 -30.40 23.82 31.75
CA ARG A 115 -30.36 23.89 30.28
C ARG A 115 -29.30 24.82 29.67
N GLY A 116 -28.61 24.35 28.63
CA GLY A 116 -27.81 25.19 27.75
C GLY A 116 -27.28 24.41 26.55
N THR A 117 -27.91 24.62 25.41
CA THR A 117 -27.69 24.00 24.11
C THR A 117 -26.24 24.07 23.61
N ARG A 118 -25.82 23.02 22.90
CA ARG A 118 -24.58 22.93 22.11
C ARG A 118 -24.41 24.13 21.19
N HIS A 119 -23.30 24.85 21.29
CA HIS A 119 -22.69 25.56 20.17
C HIS A 119 -21.18 25.34 20.16
N TRP A 120 -20.74 24.43 19.29
CA TRP A 120 -19.37 24.37 18.80
C TRP A 120 -19.26 25.40 17.68
N GLY A 121 -18.48 26.45 17.89
CA GLY A 121 -18.15 27.41 16.84
C GLY A 121 -18.17 28.83 17.38
N GLU A 122 -16.97 29.34 17.65
CA GLU A 122 -16.53 30.74 17.52
C GLU A 122 -15.51 31.07 18.63
N ASN A 123 -14.24 30.78 18.35
CA ASN A 123 -13.14 31.56 18.90
C ASN A 123 -12.28 32.00 17.72
N ILE A 124 -12.77 33.02 17.02
CA ILE A 124 -12.01 33.80 16.06
C ILE A 124 -11.06 34.70 16.89
N THR A 125 -9.79 34.29 16.89
CA THR A 125 -8.58 35.14 17.05
C THR A 125 -8.70 36.37 17.95
N ALA A 126 -8.37 36.21 19.22
CA ALA A 126 -7.86 37.31 20.02
C ALA A 126 -6.40 37.60 19.61
N ARG A 127 -6.13 38.79 19.06
CA ARG A 127 -4.85 39.51 19.21
C ARG A 127 -4.93 40.95 18.66
N LYS A 128 -4.28 41.85 19.41
CA LYS A 128 -3.94 43.28 19.18
C LYS A 128 -5.03 44.30 19.58
N ASN A 129 -4.79 45.33 20.40
CA ASN A 129 -3.57 45.95 20.92
C ASN A 129 -3.84 46.68 22.27
N ASP A 130 -2.73 46.96 22.95
CA ASP A 130 -2.46 47.57 24.26
C ASP A 130 -3.06 48.98 24.56
N PRO A 131 -2.98 49.44 25.84
CA PRO A 131 -3.58 50.67 26.33
C PRO A 131 -2.66 51.90 26.19
N ASP A 132 -3.25 53.07 26.04
CA ASP A 132 -2.95 54.33 26.75
C ASP A 132 -4.08 55.35 26.52
#